data_AF-A0A0C2ZZ68-F1
#
_entry.id   AF-A0A0C2ZZ68-F1
#
_cell.length_a   1.000
_cell.length_b   1.000
_cell.length_c   1.000
_cell.angle_alpha   90.00
_cell.angle_beta   90.00
_cell.angle_gamma   90.00
#
_symmetry.space_group_name_H-M   'P 1'
#
loop_
_entity.id
_entity.type
_entity.pdbx_description
1 polymer ?
#
loop_
_entity_poly.entity_id
_entity_poly.type
_entity_poly.pdbx_seq_one_letter_code
_entity_poly.pdbx_strand_id
1 'polypeptide(L)' 'WGHMAKDCRENEDTCSTCAGNHRMNICMAYKTYCCVNCGSMDHGSWGCKCPEFIWCCHDLDANTPKNQMPYFPTSEPWT' A
#
# COMPACT_ATOMS: atom_id res chain seq x y z
N TRP A 1 9.33 -1.82 -3.12
CA TRP A 1 8.21 -0.89 -2.97
C TRP A 1 8.44 0.30 -3.91
N GLY A 2 7.43 1.14 -4.15
CA GLY A 2 7.58 2.36 -4.96
C GLY A 2 7.67 2.18 -6.49
N HIS A 3 7.47 0.97 -7.03
CA HIS A 3 7.31 0.75 -8.48
C HIS A 3 5.82 0.61 -8.84
N MET A 4 5.47 0.97 -10.08
CA MET A 4 4.11 0.78 -10.58
C MET A 4 3.87 -0.69 -10.91
N ALA A 5 2.63 -1.17 -10.77
CA ALA A 5 2.29 -2.57 -11.06
C ALA A 5 2.72 -3.04 -12.46
N LYS A 6 2.68 -2.14 -13.46
CA LYS A 6 3.16 -2.40 -14.83
C LYS A 6 4.66 -2.72 -14.94
N ASP A 7 5.45 -2.27 -13.96
CA ASP A 7 6.92 -2.40 -13.91
C ASP A 7 7.35 -3.54 -12.97
N CYS A 8 6.39 -4.23 -12.34
CA CYS A 8 6.65 -5.39 -11.51
C CYS A 8 7.15 -6.55 -12.38
N ARG A 9 8.22 -7.22 -11.93
CA ARG A 9 8.83 -8.37 -12.62
C ARG A 9 8.42 -9.72 -12.04
N GLU A 10 7.65 -9.72 -10.95
CA GLU A 10 7.15 -10.95 -10.36
C GLU A 10 6.10 -11.57 -11.30
N ASN A 11 6.19 -12.89 -11.49
CA ASN A 11 5.28 -13.62 -12.36
C ASN A 11 3.86 -13.71 -11.77
N GLU A 12 3.77 -13.60 -10.45
CA GLU A 12 2.57 -13.89 -9.68
C GLU A 12 2.26 -12.74 -8.73
N ASP A 13 0.97 -12.52 -8.49
CA ASP A 13 0.51 -11.49 -7.57
C ASP A 13 0.70 -11.94 -6.11
N THR A 14 1.14 -11.02 -5.26
CA THR A 14 1.17 -11.26 -3.81
C THR A 14 -0.13 -10.78 -3.17
N CYS A 15 -0.77 -11.65 -2.39
CA CYS A 15 -2.02 -11.33 -1.69
C CYS A 15 -1.78 -10.30 -0.58
N SER A 16 -2.53 -9.19 -0.63
CA SER A 16 -2.47 -8.14 0.38
C SER A 16 -3.01 -8.54 1.76
N THR A 17 -3.79 -9.63 1.85
CA THR A 17 -4.35 -10.09 3.13
C THR A 17 -3.42 -11.04 3.85
N CYS A 18 -2.89 -12.05 3.14
CA CYS A 18 -2.18 -13.19 3.75
C CYS A 18 -0.75 -13.39 3.23
N ALA A 19 -0.23 -12.48 2.40
CA ALA A 19 1.09 -12.59 1.76
C ALA A 19 1.30 -13.84 0.86
N GLY A 20 0.22 -14.56 0.51
CA GLY A 20 0.26 -15.72 -0.36
C GLY A 20 0.48 -15.36 -1.83
N ASN A 21 0.94 -16.32 -2.63
CA ASN A 21 1.21 -16.15 -4.05
C ASN A 21 -0.06 -16.34 -4.90
N HIS A 22 -1.01 -15.42 -4.75
CA HIS A 22 -2.28 -15.40 -5.47
C HIS A 22 -2.90 -14.00 -5.42
N ARG A 23 -3.84 -13.74 -6.35
CA ARG A 23 -4.65 -12.52 -6.31
C ARG A 23 -5.55 -12.46 -5.08
N MET A 24 -5.82 -11.25 -4.61
CA MET A 24 -6.68 -11.01 -3.43
C MET A 24 -8.10 -11.57 -3.61
N ASN A 25 -8.66 -11.50 -4.84
CA ASN A 25 -10.02 -11.95 -5.12
C ASN A 25 -10.23 -13.46 -5.02
N ILE A 26 -9.17 -14.26 -5.09
CA ILE A 26 -9.20 -15.72 -4.92
C ILE A 26 -8.62 -16.16 -3.57
N CYS A 27 -8.43 -15.22 -2.65
CA CYS A 27 -7.91 -15.50 -1.32
C CYS A 27 -8.91 -16.33 -0.50
N MET A 28 -8.46 -17.49 -0.03
CA MET A 28 -9.23 -18.39 0.85
C MET A 28 -8.81 -18.27 2.32
N ALA A 29 -7.92 -17.33 2.65
CA ALA A 29 -7.48 -17.08 4.02
C ALA A 29 -8.65 -16.60 4.88
N TYR A 30 -8.94 -17.29 5.98
CA TYR A 30 -9.99 -16.91 6.92
C TYR A 30 -9.37 -16.46 8.24
N LYS A 31 -9.55 -15.18 8.58
CA LYS A 31 -9.00 -14.54 9.79
C LYS A 31 -7.48 -14.71 9.98
N THR A 32 -6.76 -15.06 8.91
CA THR A 32 -5.31 -15.08 8.89
C THR A 32 -4.84 -13.87 8.10
N TYR A 33 -3.94 -13.10 8.72
CA TYR A 33 -3.36 -11.92 8.11
C TYR A 33 -1.84 -12.09 8.05
N CYS A 34 -1.23 -11.48 7.04
CA CYS A 34 0.20 -11.32 6.96
C CYS A 34 0.51 -10.07 6.16
N CYS A 35 1.24 -9.14 6.76
CA CYS A 35 1.66 -7.91 6.13
C CYS A 35 2.93 -8.16 5.32
N VAL A 36 2.86 -8.01 3.99
CA VAL A 36 4.02 -8.18 3.11
C VAL A 36 5.14 -7.16 3.38
N ASN A 37 4.81 -6.02 3.98
CA ASN A 37 5.78 -4.95 4.24
C ASN A 37 6.58 -5.21 5.53
N CYS A 38 5.91 -5.59 6.63
CA CYS A 38 6.56 -5.75 7.94
C CYS A 38 6.59 -7.18 8.48
N GLY A 39 5.96 -8.14 7.81
CA GLY A 39 5.89 -9.55 8.22
C GLY A 39 4.98 -9.86 9.40
N SER A 40 4.28 -8.88 9.98
CA SER A 40 3.34 -9.10 11.09
C SER A 40 2.14 -9.95 10.64
N MET A 41 1.69 -10.84 11.53
CA MET A 41 0.48 -11.64 11.34
C MET A 41 -0.79 -11.00 11.91
N ASP A 42 -0.67 -9.80 12.49
CA ASP A 42 -1.78 -9.08 13.13
C ASP A 42 -2.64 -8.31 12.13
N HIS A 43 -2.07 -7.97 10.96
CA HIS A 43 -2.71 -7.15 9.94
C HIS A 43 -2.25 -7.53 8.53
N GLY A 44 -3.08 -7.22 7.53
CA GLY A 44 -2.70 -7.33 6.12
C GLY A 44 -1.91 -6.10 5.65
N SER A 45 -1.35 -6.16 4.44
CA SER A 45 -0.54 -5.06 3.87
C SER A 45 -1.30 -3.75 3.63
N TRP A 46 -2.63 -3.81 3.63
CA TRP A 46 -3.51 -2.64 3.53
C TRP A 46 -3.69 -1.89 4.87
N GLY A 47 -3.11 -2.38 5.97
CA GLY A 47 -3.22 -1.74 7.27
C GLY A 47 -2.47 -0.42 7.36
N CYS A 48 -3.18 0.70 7.47
CA CYS A 48 -2.59 2.05 7.59
C CYS A 48 -1.83 2.30 8.90
N LYS A 49 -1.90 1.37 9.86
CA LYS A 49 -1.15 1.40 11.13
C LYS A 49 0.17 0.63 11.06
N CYS A 50 0.49 0.04 9.90
CA CYS A 50 1.75 -0.66 9.70
C CYS A 50 2.92 0.33 9.85
N PRO A 51 3.95 0.04 10.66
CA PRO A 51 5.09 0.94 10.85
C PRO A 51 5.85 1.20 9.54
N GLU A 52 6.00 0.18 8.69
CA GLU A 52 6.63 0.32 7.37
C GLU A 52 5.82 1.20 6.42
N PHE A 53 4.48 1.11 6.49
CA PHE A 53 3.60 2.00 5.72
C PHE A 53 3.78 3.46 6.15
N ILE A 54 3.76 3.71 7.47
CA ILE A 54 3.95 5.04 8.04
C ILE A 54 5.32 5.61 7.64
N TRP A 55 6.38 4.79 7.74
CA TRP A 55 7.72 5.18 7.33
C TRP A 55 7.79 5.52 5.84
N CYS A 56 7.21 4.69 4.96
CA CYS A 56 7.13 4.99 3.53
C CYS A 56 6.37 6.28 3.23
N CYS A 57 5.27 6.57 3.95
CA CYS A 57 4.56 7.85 3.81
C CYS A 57 5.45 9.03 4.17
N HIS A 58 6.18 8.96 5.29
CA HIS A 58 7.12 10.01 5.68
C HIS A 58 8.25 10.20 4.66
N ASP A 59 8.78 9.11 4.10
CA ASP A 59 9.81 9.19 3.07
C ASP A 59 9.27 9.83 1.78
N LEU A 60 8.07 9.46 1.34
CA LEU A 60 7.42 10.07 0.17
C LEU A 60 7.15 11.56 0.37
N ASP A 61 6.70 11.94 1.57
CA ASP A 61 6.46 13.33 1.94
C ASP A 61 7.74 14.16 2.01
N ALA A 62 8.83 13.58 2.53
CA ALA A 62 10.14 14.23 2.56
C ALA A 62 10.71 14.45 1.15
N ASN A 63 10.50 13.48 0.24
CA ASN A 63 10.97 13.55 -1.14
C ASN A 63 10.02 14.32 -2.07
N THR A 64 8.79 14.61 -1.65
CA THR A 64 7.78 15.32 -2.43
C THR A 64 7.27 16.55 -1.66
N PRO A 65 7.98 17.70 -1.71
CA PRO A 65 7.63 18.90 -0.93
C PRO A 65 6.19 19.39 -1.15
N LYS A 66 5.62 19.12 -2.33
CA LYS A 66 4.24 19.47 -2.67
C LYS A 66 3.21 18.73 -1.79
N ASN A 67 3.52 17.55 -1.27
CA ASN A 67 2.63 16.83 -0.35
C ASN A 67 2.45 17.57 0.98
N GLN A 68 3.44 18.37 1.38
CA GLN A 68 3.42 19.16 2.62
C GLN A 68 2.75 20.54 2.42
N MET A 69 2.38 20.89 1.19
CA MET A 69 1.71 22.16 0.92
C MET A 69 0.21 22.06 1.23
N PRO A 70 -0.40 23.08 1.87
CA PRO A 70 -1.84 23.12 2.06
C PRO A 70 -2.58 23.02 0.73
N TYR A 71 -3.59 22.17 0.67
CA TYR A 71 -4.47 22.07 -0.49
C TYR A 71 -5.47 23.22 -0.49
N PHE A 72 -5.40 24.10 -1.50
CA PHE A 72 -6.38 25.15 -1.74
C PHE A 72 -7.28 24.71 -2.89
N PRO A 73 -8.52 24.26 -2.64
CA PRO A 73 -9.45 23.91 -3.70
C PRO A 73 -9.72 25.13 -4.58
N THR A 74 -9.50 25.01 -5.88
CA THR A 74 -9.96 26.02 -6.85
C THR A 74 -11.46 25.86 -7.07
N SER A 75 -12.16 26.98 -7.28
CA SER A 75 -13.61 27.02 -7.54
C SER A 75 -14.04 26.39 -8.87
N GLU A 76 -13.16 25.63 -9.53
CA GLU A 76 -13.46 25.01 -10.81
C GLU A 76 -14.45 23.86 -10.60
N PRO A 77 -15.63 23.91 -11.25
CA PRO A 77 -16.51 22.76 -11.29
C PRO A 77 -15.83 21.70 -12.17
N TRP A 78 -15.24 20.68 -11.55
CA TRP A 78 -14.79 19.50 -12.27
C TRP A 78 -16.02 18.80 -12.86
N THR A 79 -16.22 18.91 -14.17
CA THR A 79 -17.17 18.11 -14.97
C THR A 79 -16.53 16.79 -15.42
#